data_AF-A0ABD2PF18-F1
#
_entry.id   AF-A0ABD2PF18-F1
#
_cell.length_a   1.000
_cell.length_b   1.000
_cell.length_c   1.000
_cell.angle_alpha   90.00
_cell.angle_beta   90.00
_cell.angle_gamma   90.00
#
_symmetry.space_group_name_H-M   'P 1'
#
loop_
_entity.id
_entity.type
_entity.pdbx_description
1 polymer ?
#
loop_
_entity_poly.entity_id
_entity_poly.type
_entity_poly.pdbx_seq_one_letter_code
_entity_poly.pdbx_strand_id
1 'polypeptide(L)'
;MTSKHVLNLSSILEFFKDDAKLVARGENAVESGHVKDMAFDGELLIICGNVLASMRDRLYKVEIKLDTDKCIEEVSCTGPRGQLVCHHMAALSIFGYHNISVTDITCTWKSRKPHTNAVQTGF
;
A
#
# COMPACT_ATOMS: atom_id res chain seq x y z
N MET A 1 -1.39 17.32 10.78
CA MET A 1 -2.01 17.14 9.44
C MET A 1 -2.31 15.67 9.30
N THR A 2 -3.56 15.29 9.06
CA THR A 2 -3.91 13.88 8.83
C THR A 2 -3.34 13.47 7.47
N SER A 3 -2.48 12.44 7.42
CA SER A 3 -1.94 11.94 6.16
C SER A 3 -3.10 11.54 5.25
N LYS A 4 -3.08 11.99 3.99
CA LYS A 4 -4.06 11.59 2.96
C LYS A 4 -3.83 10.15 2.51
N HIS A 5 -2.58 9.68 2.59
CA HIS A 5 -2.13 8.44 1.98
C HIS A 5 -2.12 7.30 3.00
N VAL A 6 -2.50 6.11 2.56
CA VAL A 6 -2.28 4.90 3.34
C VAL A 6 -0.80 4.57 3.32
N LEU A 7 -0.23 4.33 2.14
CA LEU A 7 1.20 4.06 1.99
C LEU A 7 2.02 5.36 2.10
N ASN A 8 3.13 5.32 2.83
CA ASN A 8 4.03 6.47 2.95
C ASN A 8 5.12 6.45 1.87
N LEU A 9 5.37 7.57 1.21
CA LEU A 9 6.46 7.70 0.22
C LEU A 9 7.84 7.37 0.83
N SER A 10 8.09 7.79 2.07
CA SER A 10 9.32 7.46 2.79
C SER A 10 9.52 5.96 2.97
N SER A 11 8.44 5.20 3.21
CA SER A 11 8.50 3.75 3.34
C SER A 11 8.86 3.08 2.01
N ILE A 12 8.32 3.58 0.89
CA ILE A 12 8.70 3.10 -0.45
C ILE A 12 10.20 3.33 -0.65
N LEU A 13 10.70 4.54 -0.43
CA LEU A 13 12.12 4.84 -0.66
C LEU A 13 13.05 4.04 0.25
N GLU A 14 12.68 3.85 1.52
CA GLU A 14 13.45 3.03 2.46
C GLU A 14 13.48 1.56 2.04
N PHE A 15 12.35 1.01 1.58
CA PHE A 15 12.26 -0.39 1.13
C PHE A 15 13.13 -0.67 -0.10
N PHE A 16 13.22 0.29 -1.03
CA PHE A 16 14.01 0.16 -2.26
C PHE A 16 15.41 0.79 -2.16
N LYS A 17 15.90 1.14 -0.96
CA LYS A 17 17.16 1.89 -0.78
C LYS A 17 18.39 1.24 -1.42
N ASP A 18 18.48 -0.09 -1.36
CA ASP A 18 19.62 -0.84 -1.90
C ASP A 18 19.62 -0.89 -3.43
N ASP A 19 18.48 -0.58 -4.06
CA ASP A 19 18.28 -0.66 -5.50
C ASP A 19 17.39 0.49 -6.01
N ALA A 20 17.76 1.74 -5.68
CA ALA A 20 16.98 2.94 -6.00
C ALA A 20 16.60 3.08 -7.50
N LYS A 21 17.38 2.49 -8.41
CA LYS A 21 17.07 2.39 -9.85
C LYS A 21 15.74 1.68 -10.15
N LEU A 22 15.26 0.83 -9.23
CA LEU A 22 13.97 0.15 -9.35
C LEU A 22 12.80 1.11 -9.15
N VAL A 23 12.97 2.13 -8.29
CA VAL A 23 11.96 3.19 -8.09
C VAL A 23 11.78 3.97 -9.39
N ALA A 24 12.87 4.49 -9.98
CA ALA A 24 12.82 5.21 -11.25
C ALA A 24 12.21 4.35 -12.39
N ARG A 25 12.52 3.05 -12.44
CA ARG A 25 11.89 2.13 -13.41
C ARG A 25 10.41 1.89 -13.11
N GLY A 26 10.04 1.88 -11.83
CA GLY A 26 8.66 1.79 -11.37
C GLY A 26 7.84 3.01 -11.76
N GLU A 27 8.39 4.22 -11.55
CA GLU A 27 7.79 5.49 -11.99
C GLU A 27 7.51 5.47 -13.49
N ASN A 28 8.53 5.13 -14.30
CA ASN A 28 8.37 4.98 -15.75
C ASN A 28 7.27 3.97 -16.11
N ALA A 29 7.17 2.85 -15.39
CA ALA A 29 6.13 1.84 -15.62
C ALA A 29 4.72 2.36 -15.30
N VAL A 30 4.57 3.20 -14.27
CA VAL A 30 3.32 3.88 -13.95
C VAL A 30 2.94 4.87 -15.06
N GLU A 31 3.87 5.74 -15.46
CA GLU A 31 3.64 6.76 -16.49
C GLU A 31 3.29 6.17 -17.86
N SER A 32 3.87 5.02 -18.20
CA SER A 32 3.59 4.29 -19.44
C SER A 32 2.35 3.38 -19.36
N GLY A 33 1.59 3.40 -18.26
CA GLY A 33 0.35 2.64 -18.12
C GLY A 33 0.55 1.13 -18.05
N HIS A 34 1.68 0.67 -17.50
CA HIS A 34 1.96 -0.75 -17.32
C HIS A 34 1.23 -1.36 -16.11
N VAL A 35 0.77 -0.56 -15.14
CA VAL A 35 -0.14 -1.03 -14.08
C VAL A 35 -1.54 -1.14 -14.68
N LYS A 36 -2.09 -2.36 -14.79
CA LYS A 36 -3.39 -2.61 -15.45
C LYS A 36 -4.56 -2.62 -14.50
N ASP A 37 -4.33 -3.13 -13.30
CA ASP A 37 -5.30 -3.10 -12.23
C ASP A 37 -4.59 -3.03 -10.88
N MET A 38 -5.35 -2.58 -9.88
CA MET A 38 -4.95 -2.58 -8.49
C MET A 38 -6.20 -2.73 -7.64
N ALA A 39 -6.09 -3.50 -6.56
CA ALA A 39 -7.06 -3.58 -5.48
C ALA A 39 -6.34 -3.38 -4.15
N PHE A 40 -7.03 -2.82 -3.18
CA PHE A 40 -6.54 -2.65 -1.82
C PHE A 40 -7.55 -3.23 -0.84
N ASP A 41 -7.08 -4.13 0.02
CA ASP A 41 -7.82 -4.64 1.17
C ASP A 41 -7.42 -3.85 2.42
N GLY A 42 -8.30 -2.97 2.88
CA GLY A 42 -8.05 -2.12 4.05
C GLY A 42 -8.08 -2.85 5.40
N GLU A 43 -8.62 -4.06 5.47
CA GLU A 43 -8.65 -4.88 6.69
C GLU A 43 -7.36 -5.69 6.84
N LEU A 44 -6.90 -6.29 5.74
CA LEU A 44 -5.65 -7.06 5.70
C LEU A 44 -4.41 -6.20 5.41
N LEU A 45 -4.60 -4.94 5.01
CA LEU A 45 -3.56 -4.01 4.57
C LEU A 45 -2.72 -4.57 3.41
N ILE A 46 -3.40 -5.19 2.44
CA ILE A 46 -2.77 -5.81 1.27
C ILE A 46 -3.14 -5.04 0.01
N ILE A 47 -2.13 -4.69 -0.79
CA ILE A 47 -2.28 -4.13 -2.14
C ILE A 47 -1.95 -5.23 -3.15
N CYS A 48 -2.89 -5.53 -4.03
CA CYS A 48 -2.72 -6.49 -5.12
C CYS A 48 -2.87 -5.79 -6.47
N GLY A 49 -2.17 -6.25 -7.50
CA GLY A 49 -2.39 -5.74 -8.84
C GLY A 49 -1.61 -6.49 -9.91
N ASN A 50 -1.99 -6.25 -11.17
CA ASN A 50 -1.31 -6.78 -12.35
C ASN A 50 -0.48 -5.69 -13.02
N VAL A 51 0.81 -5.97 -13.22
CA VAL A 51 1.77 -5.07 -13.86
C VAL A 51 2.36 -5.75 -15.10
N LEU A 52 2.35 -5.05 -16.23
CA LEU A 52 2.97 -5.51 -17.47
C LEU A 52 4.50 -5.55 -17.36
N ALA A 53 5.08 -6.56 -17.98
CA ALA A 53 6.51 -6.62 -18.25
C ALA A 53 6.91 -5.57 -19.31
N SER A 54 8.06 -4.89 -19.14
CA SER A 54 8.45 -3.79 -20.03
C SER A 54 8.63 -4.17 -21.51
N MET A 55 8.98 -5.42 -21.80
CA MET A 55 9.35 -5.88 -23.17
C MET A 55 8.45 -7.01 -23.70
N ARG A 56 7.41 -7.39 -22.95
CA ARG A 56 6.55 -8.53 -23.29
C ARG A 56 5.12 -8.21 -22.93
N ASP A 57 4.18 -8.68 -23.73
CA ASP A 57 2.76 -8.63 -23.37
C ASP A 57 2.44 -9.73 -22.34
N ARG A 58 3.06 -9.61 -21.17
CA ARG A 58 2.91 -10.55 -20.06
C ARG A 58 2.65 -9.75 -18.79
N LEU A 59 1.59 -10.12 -18.09
CA LEU A 59 1.24 -9.57 -16.80
C LEU A 59 1.89 -10.38 -15.68
N TYR A 60 2.40 -9.67 -14.69
CA TYR A 60 2.84 -10.22 -13.42
C TYR A 60 1.92 -9.73 -12.32
N LYS A 61 1.40 -10.70 -11.55
CA LYS A 61 0.72 -10.44 -10.29
C LYS A 61 1.76 -9.97 -9.27
N VAL A 62 1.45 -8.87 -8.62
CA VAL A 62 2.22 -8.25 -7.55
C VAL A 62 1.33 -8.13 -6.33
N GLU A 63 1.89 -8.44 -5.17
CA GLU A 63 1.24 -8.30 -3.87
C GLU A 63 2.19 -7.55 -2.93
N ILE A 64 1.66 -6.59 -2.19
CA ILE A 64 2.39 -5.77 -1.23
C ILE A 64 1.58 -5.80 0.07
N LYS A 65 2.20 -6.30 1.14
CA LYS A 65 1.61 -6.31 2.48
C LYS A 65 2.20 -5.15 3.28
N LEU A 66 1.33 -4.39 3.92
CA LEU A 66 1.71 -3.29 4.80
C LEU A 66 1.57 -3.70 6.26
N ASP A 67 2.42 -3.13 7.10
CA ASP A 67 2.29 -3.22 8.56
C ASP A 67 1.25 -2.21 9.11
N THR A 68 1.05 -2.22 10.42
CA THR A 68 0.15 -1.29 11.12
C THR A 68 0.57 0.17 11.04
N ASP A 69 1.86 0.43 10.80
CA ASP A 69 2.42 1.77 10.60
C ASP A 69 2.35 2.20 9.11
N LYS A 70 1.71 1.36 8.28
CA LYS A 70 1.51 1.54 6.85
C LYS A 70 2.82 1.59 6.08
N CYS A 71 3.83 0.89 6.58
CA CYS A 71 5.09 0.65 5.92
C CYS A 71 5.07 -0.70 5.19
N ILE A 72 5.88 -0.85 4.15
CA ILE A 72 6.01 -2.10 3.40
C ILE A 72 6.66 -3.17 4.28
N GLU A 73 5.93 -4.24 4.58
CA GLU A 73 6.41 -5.39 5.37
C GLU A 73 6.92 -6.49 4.43
N GLU A 74 6.09 -6.89 3.46
CA GLU A 74 6.39 -7.97 2.52
C GLU A 74 5.94 -7.62 1.11
N VAL A 75 6.67 -8.13 0.11
CA VAL A 75 6.33 -7.97 -1.30
C VAL A 75 6.52 -9.28 -2.05
N SER A 76 5.64 -9.56 -2.99
CA SER A 76 5.77 -10.69 -3.89
C SER A 76 5.46 -10.31 -5.33
N CYS A 77 6.13 -10.96 -6.27
CA CYS A 77 5.91 -10.78 -7.69
C CYS A 77 6.05 -12.13 -8.39
N THR A 78 5.11 -12.45 -9.26
CA THR A 78 5.14 -13.68 -10.10
C THR A 78 6.15 -13.61 -11.26
N GLY A 79 6.95 -12.55 -11.33
CA GLY A 79 8.00 -12.35 -12.31
C GLY A 79 9.13 -13.40 -12.21
N PRO A 80 9.91 -13.61 -13.28
CA PRO A 80 11.01 -14.57 -13.31
C PRO A 80 12.17 -14.22 -12.35
N ARG A 81 12.19 -13.00 -11.79
CA ARG A 81 13.10 -12.62 -10.70
C ARG A 81 12.67 -13.19 -9.34
N GLY A 82 11.48 -13.78 -9.23
CA GLY A 82 10.98 -14.41 -8.02
C GLY A 82 10.88 -13.44 -6.83
N GLN A 83 11.29 -13.91 -5.65
CA GLN A 83 11.27 -13.21 -4.35
C GLN A 83 12.22 -12.00 -4.27
N LEU A 84 13.03 -11.72 -5.29
CA LEU A 84 13.88 -10.54 -5.33
C LEU A 84 13.06 -9.29 -5.67
N VAL A 85 13.38 -8.20 -4.97
CA VAL A 85 12.78 -6.88 -5.17
C VAL A 85 12.90 -6.46 -6.65
N CYS A 86 11.80 -5.99 -7.25
CA CYS A 86 11.76 -5.66 -8.67
C CYS A 86 10.92 -4.40 -8.96
N HIS A 87 11.13 -3.83 -10.15
CA HIS A 87 10.42 -2.61 -10.56
C HIS A 87 8.89 -2.75 -10.67
N HIS A 88 8.34 -3.96 -10.83
CA HIS A 88 6.88 -4.16 -10.82
C HIS A 88 6.30 -3.89 -9.43
N MET A 89 7.04 -4.28 -8.38
CA MET A 89 6.67 -3.99 -6.99
C MET A 89 6.72 -2.49 -6.76
N ALA A 90 7.81 -1.83 -7.20
CA ALA A 90 7.93 -0.37 -7.11
C ALA A 90 6.78 0.35 -7.85
N ALA A 91 6.45 -0.09 -9.07
CA ALA A 91 5.36 0.46 -9.85
C ALA A 91 4.02 0.37 -9.11
N LEU A 92 3.70 -0.80 -8.54
CA LEU A 92 2.47 -0.98 -7.77
C LEU A 92 2.47 -0.15 -6.48
N SER A 93 3.61 -0.06 -5.76
CA SER A 93 3.75 0.80 -4.58
C SER A 93 3.50 2.28 -4.91
N ILE A 94 4.11 2.79 -5.98
CA ILE A 94 3.95 4.18 -6.42
C ILE A 94 2.50 4.43 -6.87
N PHE A 95 1.93 3.52 -7.65
CA PHE A 95 0.54 3.62 -8.07
C PHE A 95 -0.41 3.61 -6.86
N GLY A 96 -0.17 2.74 -5.89
CA GLY A 96 -0.93 2.68 -4.64
C GLY A 96 -0.82 3.95 -3.81
N TYR A 97 0.37 4.55 -3.70
CA TYR A 97 0.56 5.84 -3.02
C TYR A 97 -0.36 6.93 -3.59
N HIS A 98 -0.54 6.97 -4.91
CA HIS A 98 -1.38 7.99 -5.55
C HIS A 98 -2.88 7.68 -5.51
N ASN A 99 -3.26 6.39 -5.46
CA ASN A 99 -4.65 5.96 -5.66
C ASN A 99 -5.33 5.41 -4.41
N ILE A 100 -4.58 5.16 -3.32
CA ILE A 100 -5.13 4.67 -2.05
C ILE A 100 -5.13 5.81 -1.02
N SER A 101 -6.31 6.09 -0.52
CA SER A 101 -6.65 7.12 0.44
C SER A 101 -6.87 6.51 1.82
N VAL A 102 -6.60 7.26 2.89
CA VAL A 102 -6.95 6.84 4.26
C VAL A 102 -8.44 6.56 4.47
N THR A 103 -9.31 7.02 3.57
CA THR A 103 -10.75 6.70 3.56
C THR A 103 -11.04 5.27 3.10
N ASP A 104 -10.08 4.61 2.45
CA ASP A 104 -10.22 3.22 2.00
C ASP A 104 -10.00 2.23 3.16
N ILE A 105 -9.58 2.73 4.33
CA ILE A 105 -9.53 1.97 5.58
C ILE A 105 -10.84 2.21 6.35
N THR A 106 -11.48 1.13 6.79
CA THR A 106 -12.72 1.20 7.58
C THR A 106 -12.50 1.99 8.87
N CYS A 107 -13.26 3.09 9.02
CA CYS A 107 -13.21 3.90 10.22
C CYS A 107 -14.06 3.27 11.34
N THR A 108 -13.44 2.92 12.47
CA THR A 108 -14.15 2.54 13.69
C THR A 108 -14.37 3.75 14.59
N TRP A 109 -15.61 4.25 14.64
CA TRP A 109 -16.00 5.28 15.59
C TRP A 109 -16.11 4.67 16.99
N LYS A 110 -15.09 4.88 17.84
CA LYS A 110 -15.22 4.57 19.26
C LYS A 110 -16.09 5.64 19.92
N SER A 111 -17.38 5.34 20.11
CA SER A 111 -18.25 6.17 20.96
C SER A 111 -17.62 6.27 22.35
N ARG A 112 -17.40 7.49 22.85
CA ARG A 112 -16.96 7.69 24.23
C ARG A 112 -18.04 7.09 25.14
N LYS A 113 -17.64 6.22 26.07
CA LYS A 113 -18.59 5.71 27.09
C LYS A 113 -19.17 6.92 27.83
N PRO A 114 -20.48 6.99 28.04
CA PRO A 114 -21.06 8.05 28.86
C PRO A 114 -20.37 8.01 30.23
N HIS A 115 -19.87 9.15 30.69
CA HIS A 115 -19.41 9.29 32.07
C HIS A 115 -20.61 9.05 32.97
N THR A 116 -20.72 7.86 33.56
CA THR A 116 -21.70 7.56 34.60
C THR A 116 -21.29 8.36 35.83
N ASN A 117 -21.74 9.62 35.93
CA ASN A 117 -21.76 10.31 37.21
C ASN A 117 -22.82 9.60 38.06
N ALA A 118 -22.37 8.75 38.98
CA ALA A 118 -23.23 8.16 39.98
C ALA A 118 -23.85 9.28 40.82
N VAL A 119 -25.11 9.62 40.54
CA VAL A 119 -25.90 10.44 41.45
C VAL A 119 -26.40 9.49 42.54
N GLN A 120 -25.75 9.54 43.69
CA GLN A 120 -26.31 9.00 44.94
C GLN A 120 -27.56 9.82 45.28
N THR A 121 -28.74 9.27 45.02
CA THR A 121 -29.97 9.73 45.66
C THR A 121 -30.20 8.86 46.89
N GLY A 122 -29.79 9.36 48.05
CA GLY A 122 -30.35 8.92 49.32
C GLY A 122 -31.56 9.77 49.65
N PHE A 123 -32.69 9.14 49.93
CA PHE A 123 -33.69 9.49 50.94
C PHE A 123 -34.59 8.26 51.16
#